data_AF-A0A496PNW5-F1
#
_entry.id   AF-A0A496PNW5-F1
#
_cell.length_a   1.000
_cell.length_b   1.000
_cell.length_c   1.000
_cell.angle_alpha   90.00
_cell.angle_beta   90.00
_cell.angle_gamma   90.00
#
_symmetry.space_group_name_H-M   'P 1'
#
loop_
_entity.id
_entity.type
_entity.pdbx_description
1 polymer ?
#
loop_
_entity_poly.entity_id
_entity_poly.type
_entity_poly.pdbx_seq_one_letter_code
_entity_poly.pdbx_strand_id
1 'polypeptide(L)'
;LDLPDTELPVYPRGERRAKDPQIEKRIIRLKEWRKKIAVELEIDPGVLINNTLLEELARKYPRTEDDFATIDLLKNWQRKVLGEEILQVLN
;
A
#
# COMPACT_ATOMS: atom_id res chain seq x y z
N LEU A 1 43.43 -17.50 21.25
CA LEU A 1 42.12 -18.15 21.38
C LEU A 1 41.44 -17.97 20.04
N ASP A 2 41.47 -19.00 19.19
CA ASP A 2 40.66 -19.05 17.98
C ASP A 2 39.37 -19.77 18.35
N LEU A 3 38.25 -19.06 18.33
CA LEU A 3 36.93 -19.65 18.49
C LEU A 3 36.50 -20.21 17.12
N PRO A 4 35.97 -21.44 17.06
CA PRO A 4 35.45 -21.99 15.82
C PRO A 4 34.21 -21.20 15.37
N ASP A 5 34.07 -20.97 14.05
CA ASP A 5 32.99 -20.16 13.45
C ASP A 5 31.57 -20.61 13.85
N THR A 6 31.41 -21.85 14.32
CA THR A 6 30.17 -22.44 14.82
C THR A 6 29.66 -21.86 16.14
N GLU A 7 30.50 -21.14 16.89
CA GLU A 7 30.12 -20.48 18.16
C GLU A 7 29.82 -18.99 17.99
N LEU A 8 29.88 -18.47 16.76
CA LEU A 8 29.54 -17.08 16.50
C LEU A 8 28.03 -16.86 16.74
N PRO A 9 27.64 -15.88 17.57
CA PRO A 9 26.23 -15.59 17.80
C PRO A 9 25.58 -15.13 16.50
N VAL A 10 24.57 -15.88 16.04
CA VAL A 10 23.79 -15.53 14.86
C VAL A 10 22.87 -14.38 15.23
N TYR A 11 23.06 -13.22 14.58
CA TYR A 11 22.14 -12.09 14.73
C TYR A 11 20.72 -12.55 14.35
N PRO A 12 19.70 -12.36 15.21
CA PRO A 12 18.34 -12.76 14.90
C PRO A 12 17.89 -11.93 13.69
N ARG A 13 17.92 -12.54 12.50
CA ARG A 13 17.29 -11.99 11.32
C ARG A 13 15.79 -12.00 11.64
N GLY A 14 15.28 -10.86 12.11
CA GLY A 14 13.85 -10.70 12.37
C GLY A 14 13.07 -11.25 11.20
N GLU A 15 12.04 -12.06 11.49
CA GLU A 15 11.24 -12.73 10.47
C GLU A 15 10.94 -11.76 9.33
N ARG A 16 11.35 -12.12 8.11
CA ARG A 16 10.89 -11.43 6.91
C ARG A 16 9.37 -11.50 6.98
N ARG A 17 8.70 -10.40 7.33
CA ARG A 17 7.23 -10.33 7.32
C ARG A 17 6.78 -10.80 5.95
N ALA A 18 6.24 -12.01 5.87
CA ALA A 18 5.67 -12.53 4.64
C ALA A 18 4.57 -11.54 4.25
N LYS A 19 4.79 -10.80 3.15
CA LYS A 19 3.75 -9.90 2.64
C LYS A 19 2.56 -10.78 2.29
N ASP A 20 1.42 -10.51 2.93
CA ASP A 20 0.19 -11.26 2.68
C ASP A 20 -0.11 -11.25 1.16
N PRO A 21 -0.24 -12.42 0.51
CA PRO A 21 -0.52 -12.50 -0.92
C PRO A 21 -1.78 -11.72 -1.33
N GLN A 22 -2.75 -11.55 -0.45
CA GLN A 22 -3.96 -10.75 -0.71
C GLN A 22 -3.63 -9.25 -0.76
N ILE A 23 -2.78 -8.77 0.13
CA ILE A 23 -2.33 -7.37 0.14
C ILE A 23 -1.54 -7.08 -1.13
N GLU A 24 -0.67 -7.99 -1.56
CA GLU A 24 0.10 -7.82 -2.80
C GLU A 24 -0.80 -7.73 -4.04
N LYS A 25 -1.82 -8.58 -4.14
CA LYS A 25 -2.83 -8.51 -5.20
C LYS A 25 -3.56 -7.16 -5.22
N ARG A 26 -3.96 -6.65 -4.04
CA ARG A 26 -4.61 -5.33 -3.93
C ARG A 26 -3.69 -4.20 -4.36
N ILE A 27 -2.42 -4.24 -3.95
CA ILE A 27 -1.42 -3.23 -4.36
C ILE A 27 -1.26 -3.22 -5.88
N ILE A 28 -1.21 -4.38 -6.53
CA ILE A 28 -1.09 -4.49 -7.99
C ILE A 28 -2.31 -3.83 -8.66
N ARG A 29 -3.52 -4.17 -8.24
CA ARG A 29 -4.76 -3.57 -8.77
C ARG A 29 -4.79 -2.06 -8.59
N LEU A 30 -4.46 -1.57 -7.39
CA LEU A 30 -4.42 -0.14 -7.11
C LEU A 30 -3.34 0.60 -7.92
N LYS A 31 -2.19 -0.03 -8.20
CA LYS A 31 -1.15 0.55 -9.07
C LYS A 31 -1.64 0.70 -10.51
N GLU A 32 -2.33 -0.30 -11.03
CA GLU A 32 -2.90 -0.25 -12.38
C GLU A 32 -3.99 0.82 -12.49
N TRP A 33 -4.89 0.88 -11.51
CA TRP A 33 -5.91 1.91 -11.43
C TRP A 33 -5.30 3.32 -11.34
N ARG A 34 -4.34 3.53 -10.43
CA ARG A 34 -3.64 4.81 -10.29
C ARG A 34 -3.01 5.26 -11.60
N LYS A 35 -2.44 4.32 -12.38
CA LYS A 35 -1.84 4.64 -13.69
C LYS A 35 -2.89 5.15 -14.68
N LYS A 36 -4.11 4.59 -14.67
CA LYS A 36 -5.21 5.04 -15.53
C LYS A 36 -5.67 6.44 -15.15
N ILE A 37 -6.00 6.67 -13.88
CA ILE A 37 -6.47 7.97 -13.41
C ILE A 37 -5.39 9.06 -13.53
N ALA A 38 -4.13 8.72 -13.32
CA ALA A 38 -3.01 9.65 -13.53
C ALA A 38 -2.95 10.17 -14.97
N VAL A 39 -3.25 9.32 -15.96
CA VAL A 39 -3.33 9.71 -17.37
C VAL A 39 -4.55 10.60 -17.62
N GLU A 40 -5.71 10.24 -17.06
CA GLU A 40 -6.96 11.02 -17.24
C GLU A 40 -6.88 12.42 -16.61
N LEU A 41 -6.20 12.56 -15.48
CA LEU A 41 -6.03 13.83 -14.78
C LEU A 41 -4.79 14.61 -15.24
N GLU A 42 -3.95 14.03 -16.11
CA GLU A 42 -2.63 14.58 -16.50
C GLU A 42 -1.73 14.89 -15.30
N ILE A 43 -1.82 14.09 -14.23
CA ILE A 43 -1.04 14.24 -12.99
C ILE A 43 -0.05 13.07 -12.86
N ASP A 44 1.15 13.34 -12.34
CA ASP A 44 2.09 12.28 -12.01
C ASP A 44 1.48 11.27 -10.99
N PRO A 45 1.56 9.95 -11.24
CA PRO A 45 0.95 8.96 -10.36
C PRO A 45 1.49 9.02 -8.92
N GLY A 46 2.76 9.34 -8.70
CA GLY A 46 3.33 9.50 -7.37
C GLY A 46 2.80 10.73 -6.63
N VAL A 47 2.46 11.79 -7.36
CA VAL A 47 1.77 12.98 -6.83
C VAL A 47 0.31 12.70 -6.53
N LEU A 48 -0.37 11.93 -7.41
CA LEU A 48 -1.77 11.55 -7.24
C LEU A 48 -1.94 10.67 -5.99
N ILE A 49 -1.25 9.53 -5.92
CA ILE A 49 -1.21 8.63 -4.76
C ILE A 49 0.18 7.99 -4.68
N ASN A 50 0.93 8.31 -3.63
CA ASN A 50 2.27 7.74 -3.42
C ASN A 50 2.20 6.24 -3.05
N ASN A 51 3.34 5.56 -3.12
CA ASN A 51 3.40 4.13 -2.82
C ASN A 51 3.02 3.80 -1.37
N THR A 52 3.35 4.67 -0.41
CA THR A 52 2.99 4.49 1.00
C THR A 52 1.47 4.47 1.20
N LEU A 53 0.75 5.41 0.57
CA LEU A 53 -0.70 5.49 0.63
C LEU A 53 -1.36 4.32 -0.09
N LEU A 54 -0.81 3.86 -1.22
CA LEU A 54 -1.26 2.62 -1.88
C LEU A 54 -1.16 1.40 -0.96
N GLU A 55 -0.03 1.27 -0.25
CA GLU A 55 0.16 0.18 0.71
C GLU A 55 -0.82 0.27 1.88
N GLU A 56 -1.03 1.47 2.42
CA GLU A 56 -2.00 1.67 3.49
C GLU A 56 -3.44 1.38 3.04
N LEU A 57 -3.84 1.80 1.84
CA LEU A 57 -5.14 1.45 1.24
C LEU A 57 -5.29 -0.07 1.10
N ALA A 58 -4.26 -0.76 0.62
CA ALA A 58 -4.31 -2.22 0.47
C ALA A 58 -4.39 -2.97 1.81
N ARG A 59 -3.72 -2.45 2.85
CA ARG A 59 -3.72 -3.00 4.21
C ARG A 59 -5.02 -2.74 4.94
N LYS A 60 -5.48 -1.48 4.95
CA LYS A 60 -6.72 -1.05 5.61
C LYS A 60 -7.95 -1.61 4.93
N TYR A 61 -7.88 -1.79 3.60
CA TYR A 61 -8.93 -2.38 2.79
C TYR A 61 -10.31 -1.73 3.02
N PRO A 62 -10.44 -0.41 2.72
CA PRO A 62 -11.72 0.27 2.86
C PRO A 62 -12.75 -0.37 1.95
N ARG A 63 -13.94 -0.64 2.51
CA ARG A 63 -15.11 -1.16 1.77
C ARG A 63 -16.24 -0.14 1.67
N THR A 64 -16.19 0.90 2.52
CA THR A 64 -17.17 1.97 2.59
C THR A 64 -16.49 3.34 2.59
N GLU A 65 -17.24 4.40 2.33
CA GLU A 65 -16.69 5.75 2.37
C GLU A 65 -16.22 6.16 3.77
N ASP A 66 -16.87 5.68 4.83
CA ASP A 66 -16.49 5.93 6.22
C ASP A 66 -15.14 5.32 6.58
N ASP A 67 -14.76 4.20 5.95
CA ASP A 67 -13.46 3.55 6.20
C ASP A 67 -12.29 4.46 5.80
N PHE A 68 -12.48 5.35 4.82
CA PHE A 68 -11.46 6.33 4.43
C PHE A 68 -11.13 7.32 5.54
N ALA A 69 -12.02 7.53 6.51
CA ALA A 69 -11.73 8.37 7.68
C ALA A 69 -10.62 7.81 8.56
N THR A 70 -10.31 6.51 8.44
CA THR A 70 -9.24 5.84 9.19
C THR A 70 -7.86 5.92 8.51
N ILE A 71 -7.78 6.61 7.37
CA ILE A 71 -6.60 6.70 6.50
C ILE A 71 -6.08 8.13 6.51
N ASP A 72 -5.29 8.47 7.53
CA ASP A 72 -4.78 9.83 7.77
C ASP A 72 -3.99 10.41 6.59
N LEU A 73 -3.36 9.54 5.79
CA LEU A 73 -2.57 9.94 4.62
C LEU A 73 -3.43 10.32 3.41
N LEU A 74 -4.73 10.02 3.40
CA LEU A 74 -5.64 10.32 2.30
C LEU A 74 -6.22 11.73 2.47
N LYS A 75 -5.90 12.63 1.54
CA LYS A 75 -6.40 14.00 1.58
C LYS A 75 -7.90 14.04 1.25
N ASN A 76 -8.61 15.01 1.82
CA ASN A 76 -10.06 15.18 1.60
C ASN A 76 -10.45 15.28 0.11
N TRP A 77 -9.65 15.96 -0.71
CA TRP A 77 -9.93 16.07 -2.15
C TRP A 77 -9.72 14.71 -2.86
N GLN A 78 -8.71 13.93 -2.47
CA GLN A 78 -8.48 12.59 -3.02
C GLN A 78 -9.65 11.67 -2.66
N ARG A 79 -10.13 11.72 -1.41
CA ARG A 79 -11.32 10.97 -1.00
C ARG A 79 -12.55 11.34 -1.83
N LYS A 80 -12.80 12.64 -2.05
CA LYS A 80 -13.98 13.12 -2.80
C LYS A 80 -13.95 12.76 -4.28
N VAL A 81 -12.77 12.75 -4.90
CA VAL A 81 -12.63 12.51 -6.36
C VAL A 81 -12.35 11.04 -6.67
N LEU A 82 -11.61 10.35 -5.81
CA LEU A 82 -11.09 9.00 -6.06
C LEU A 82 -11.73 7.93 -5.18
N GLY A 83 -12.48 8.32 -4.15
CA GLY A 83 -13.00 7.38 -3.14
C GLY A 83 -13.86 6.28 -3.74
N GLU A 84 -14.82 6.63 -4.58
CA GLU A 84 -15.70 5.68 -5.26
C GLU A 84 -14.90 4.67 -6.10
N GLU A 85 -14.00 5.18 -6.94
CA GLU A 85 -13.13 4.35 -7.80
C GLU A 85 -12.22 3.42 -6.98
N ILE A 86 -11.67 3.88 -5.86
CA ILE A 86 -10.86 3.05 -4.96
C ILE A 86 -11.70 1.89 -4.40
N LEU A 87 -12.94 2.15 -3.99
CA LEU A 87 -13.85 1.11 -3.50
C LEU A 87 -14.18 0.09 -4.61
N GLN A 88 -14.40 0.55 -5.84
CA GLN A 88 -14.64 -0.32 -6.99
C GLN A 88 -13.44 -1.23 -7.32
N VAL A 89 -12.21 -0.73 -7.16
CA VAL A 89 -10.98 -1.49 -7.45
C VAL A 89 -10.67 -2.53 -6.36
N LEU A 90 -11.11 -2.26 -5.12
CA LEU A 90 -10.85 -3.10 -3.96
C LEU A 90 -11.93 -4.17 -3.72
N ASN A 91 -13.18 -3.92 -4.12
CA ASN A 91 -14.25 -4.93 -4.09
C ASN A 91 -14.11 -5.95 -5.24
#